data_AF-A0A931VMR7-F1
#
_entry.id   AF-A0A931VMR7-F1
#
_cell.length_a   1.000
_cell.length_b   1.000
_cell.length_c   1.000
_cell.angle_alpha   90.00
_cell.angle_beta   90.00
_cell.angle_gamma   90.00
#
_symmetry.space_group_name_H-M   'P 1'
#
loop_
_entity.id
_entity.type
_entity.pdbx_description
1 polymer ?
#
loop_
_entity_poly.entity_id
_entity_poly.type
_entity_poly.pdbx_seq_one_letter_code
_entity_poly.pdbx_strand_id
1 'polypeptide(L)' 'VGGAALAADAVRARFELDLVGAVRTALDDLLVNFTNPGDQGPVAYAEQMLTDHPELDAATVAADAVLAVEAFHRRLFDPA' A
#
# COMPACT_ATOMS: atom_id res chain seq x y z
N VAL A 1 0.10 18.26 -1.02
CA VAL A 1 -1.01 17.28 -0.98
C VAL A 1 -0.51 15.96 -1.54
N GLY A 2 -0.70 14.87 -0.80
CA GLY A 2 -0.23 13.52 -1.14
C GLY A 2 -1.35 12.50 -0.94
N GLY A 3 -1.02 11.21 -0.95
CA GLY A 3 -1.98 10.12 -0.75
C GLY A 3 -1.81 9.00 -1.78
N ALA A 4 -2.42 7.85 -1.49
CA ALA A 4 -2.28 6.62 -2.27
C ALA A 4 -2.56 6.81 -3.78
N ALA A 5 -3.62 7.54 -4.13
CA ALA A 5 -3.99 7.76 -5.53
C ALA A 5 -2.97 8.63 -6.30
N LEU A 6 -2.49 9.72 -5.69
CA LEU A 6 -1.48 10.58 -6.31
C LEU A 6 -0.12 9.88 -6.43
N ALA A 7 0.22 9.03 -5.46
CA ALA A 7 1.41 8.20 -5.53
C ALA A 7 1.33 7.18 -6.68
N ALA A 8 0.19 6.52 -6.86
CA ALA A 8 -0.03 5.59 -7.97
C ALA A 8 0.08 6.30 -9.34
N ASP A 9 -0.46 7.50 -9.46
CA ASP A 9 -0.32 8.31 -10.68
C ASP A 9 1.13 8.68 -10.98
N ALA A 10 1.92 9.03 -9.95
CA ALA A 10 3.34 9.32 -10.10
C ALA A 10 4.15 8.08 -10.52
N VAL A 11 3.86 6.91 -9.93
CA VAL A 11 4.51 5.65 -10.29
C VAL A 11 4.19 5.29 -11.74
N ARG A 12 2.92 5.36 -12.14
CA ARG A 12 2.51 5.09 -13.52
C ARG A 12 3.18 6.03 -14.51
N ALA A 13 3.17 7.34 -14.24
CA ALA A 13 3.80 8.33 -15.11
C ALA A 13 5.31 8.09 -15.33
N ARG A 14 5.98 7.43 -14.37
CA ARG A 14 7.43 7.20 -14.40
C ARG A 14 7.84 5.83 -14.91
N PHE A 15 7.01 4.81 -14.69
CA PHE A 15 7.34 3.40 -14.84
C PHE A 15 6.31 2.60 -15.65
N GLU A 16 5.42 3.25 -16.41
CA GLU A 16 4.33 2.59 -17.15
C GLU A 16 4.74 1.30 -17.88
N LEU A 17 5.87 1.34 -18.59
CA LEU A 17 6.37 0.19 -19.36
C LEU A 17 6.85 -0.99 -18.50
N ASP A 18 7.22 -0.72 -17.24
CA ASP A 18 7.72 -1.71 -16.30
C ASP A 18 6.60 -2.33 -15.45
N LEU A 19 5.38 -1.77 -15.47
CA LEU A 19 4.23 -2.22 -14.66
C LEU A 19 3.55 -3.49 -15.22
N VAL A 20 4.33 -4.44 -15.72
CA VAL A 20 3.88 -5.69 -16.32
C VAL A 20 4.71 -6.87 -15.82
N GLY A 21 4.30 -8.09 -16.16
CA GLY A 21 5.05 -9.31 -15.85
C GLY A 21 5.37 -9.43 -14.36
N ALA A 22 6.66 -9.63 -14.04
CA ALA A 22 7.13 -9.85 -12.68
C ALA A 22 6.82 -8.69 -11.72
N VAL A 23 6.84 -7.43 -12.20
CA VAL A 23 6.54 -6.27 -11.35
C VAL A 23 5.06 -6.25 -10.98
N ARG A 24 4.17 -6.53 -11.94
CA ARG A 24 2.74 -6.66 -11.67
C ARG A 24 2.47 -7.79 -10.67
N THR A 25 3.08 -8.96 -10.88
CA THR A 25 2.94 -10.09 -9.94
C THR A 25 3.41 -9.73 -8.53
N ALA A 26 4.57 -9.09 -8.40
CA ALA A 26 5.08 -8.67 -7.09
C ALA A 26 4.15 -7.66 -6.38
N LEU A 27 3.49 -6.77 -7.13
CA LEU A 27 2.53 -5.82 -6.58
C LEU A 27 1.19 -6.48 -6.21
N ASP A 28 0.77 -7.51 -6.95
CA ASP A 28 -0.38 -8.35 -6.58
C ASP A 28 -0.10 -9.13 -5.29
N ASP A 29 1.08 -9.76 -5.19
CA ASP A 29 1.51 -10.49 -3.99
C ASP A 29 1.63 -9.55 -2.77
N LEU A 30 2.09 -8.32 -3.00
CA LEU A 30 2.09 -7.30 -1.95
C LEU A 30 0.67 -6.97 -1.48
N LEU A 31 -0.29 -6.77 -2.39
CA LEU A 31 -1.68 -6.50 -2.02
C LEU A 31 -2.27 -7.64 -1.17
N VAL A 32 -1.99 -8.89 -1.53
CA VAL A 32 -2.46 -10.06 -0.77
C VAL A 32 -1.99 -10.01 0.69
N ASN A 33 -0.74 -9.58 0.94
CA ASN A 33 -0.19 -9.42 2.28
C ASN A 33 -0.83 -8.28 3.11
N PHE A 34 -1.70 -7.47 2.50
CA PHE A 34 -2.40 -6.33 3.09
C PHE A 34 -3.92 -6.46 3.00
N THR A 35 -4.47 -7.68 2.95
CA THR A 35 -5.92 -7.88 2.81
C THR A 35 -6.68 -7.58 4.12
N ASN A 36 -6.12 -7.95 5.27
CA ASN A 36 -6.73 -7.78 6.58
C ASN A 36 -5.77 -7.04 7.53
N PRO A 37 -6.27 -6.23 8.48
CA PRO A 37 -5.42 -5.52 9.44
C PRO A 37 -4.54 -6.43 10.32
N GLY A 38 -4.88 -7.72 10.45
CA GLY A 38 -4.09 -8.72 11.17
C GLY A 38 -3.06 -9.47 10.31
N ASP A 39 -2.99 -9.19 9.01
CA ASP A 39 -2.02 -9.82 8.11
C ASP A 39 -0.60 -9.27 8.36
N GLN A 40 0.41 -10.01 7.90
CA GLN A 40 1.81 -9.69 8.17
C GLN A 40 2.18 -8.25 7.75
N GLY A 41 1.68 -7.78 6.60
CA GLY A 41 2.02 -6.46 6.07
C GLY A 41 1.56 -5.31 6.99
N PRO A 42 0.25 -5.17 7.26
CA PRO A 42 -0.30 -4.15 8.15
C PRO A 42 0.27 -4.19 9.56
N VAL A 43 0.46 -5.39 10.12
CA VAL A 43 1.06 -5.55 11.46
C VAL A 43 2.49 -5.02 11.48
N ALA A 44 3.33 -5.44 10.53
CA ALA A 44 4.71 -4.98 10.45
C ALA A 44 4.80 -3.45 10.23
N TYR A 45 3.91 -2.89 9.41
CA TYR A 45 3.84 -1.44 9.20
C TYR A 45 3.45 -0.70 10.48
N ALA A 46 2.45 -1.19 11.22
CA ALA A 46 2.03 -0.60 12.49
C ALA A 46 3.14 -0.66 13.54
N GLU A 47 3.85 -1.79 13.67
CA GLU A 47 4.99 -1.94 14.58
C GLU A 47 6.12 -0.94 14.28
N GLN A 48 6.44 -0.74 13.00
CA GLN A 48 7.40 0.28 12.57
C GLN A 48 6.92 1.68 12.93
N MET A 49 5.66 2.02 12.61
CA MET A 49 5.09 3.34 12.93
C MET A 49 5.10 3.63 14.43
N LEU A 50 4.77 2.67 15.28
CA LEU A 50 4.77 2.86 16.73
C LEU A 50 6.17 3.01 17.33
N THR A 51 7.22 2.58 16.63
CA THR A 51 8.61 2.83 17.04
C THR A 51 8.94 4.33 16.95
N ASP A 52 8.48 4.99 15.88
CA ASP A 52 8.75 6.41 15.63
C ASP A 52 7.68 7.33 16.25
N HIS A 53 6.44 6.83 16.35
CA HIS A 53 5.23 7.55 16.77
C HIS A 53 4.44 6.72 17.80
N PRO A 54 4.92 6.62 19.04
CA PRO A 54 4.30 5.79 20.09
C PRO A 54 2.91 6.27 20.51
N GLU A 55 2.52 7.49 20.13
CA GLU A 55 1.20 8.07 20.38
C GLU A 55 0.09 7.50 19.49
N LEU A 56 0.43 6.77 18.43
CA LEU A 56 -0.54 6.22 17.48
C LEU A 56 -1.20 4.95 18.01
N ASP A 57 -2.44 4.73 17.55
CA ASP A 57 -3.15 3.48 17.78
C ASP A 57 -2.79 2.44 16.72
N ALA A 58 -2.19 1.33 17.14
CA ALA A 58 -1.72 0.27 16.23
C ALA A 58 -2.84 -0.31 15.37
N ALA A 59 -4.04 -0.47 15.92
CA ALA A 59 -5.18 -1.02 15.19
C ALA A 59 -5.62 -0.09 14.06
N THR A 60 -5.70 1.21 14.35
CA THR A 60 -5.99 2.25 13.34
C THR A 60 -4.91 2.29 12.26
N VAL A 61 -3.62 2.30 12.64
CA VAL A 61 -2.51 2.33 11.66
C VAL A 61 -2.53 1.11 10.75
N ALA A 62 -2.79 -0.09 11.28
CA ALA A 62 -2.89 -1.30 10.48
C ALA A 62 -4.09 -1.23 9.51
N ALA A 63 -5.25 -0.75 9.97
CA ALA A 63 -6.43 -0.58 9.12
C ALA A 63 -6.17 0.46 8.00
N ASP A 64 -5.53 1.58 8.33
CA ASP A 64 -5.17 2.61 7.35
C ASP A 64 -4.18 2.09 6.31
N ALA A 65 -3.23 1.23 6.71
CA ALA A 65 -2.27 0.62 5.81
C ALA A 65 -2.96 -0.27 4.76
N VAL A 66 -3.95 -1.08 5.17
CA VAL A 66 -4.80 -1.88 4.26
C VAL A 66 -5.46 -0.97 3.23
N LEU A 67 -6.16 0.08 3.68
CA LEU A 67 -6.87 1.01 2.81
C LEU A 67 -5.92 1.73 1.84
N ALA A 68 -4.74 2.14 2.32
CA ALA A 68 -3.76 2.85 1.52
C ALA A 68 -3.17 1.96 0.41
N VAL A 69 -2.77 0.73 0.73
CA VAL A 69 -2.21 -0.22 -0.24
C VAL A 69 -3.26 -0.64 -1.26
N GLU A 70 -4.50 -0.91 -0.82
CA GLU A 70 -5.60 -1.23 -1.71
C GLU A 70 -5.92 -0.07 -2.67
N ALA A 71 -6.03 1.15 -2.15
CA ALA A 71 -6.33 2.33 -2.97
C ALA A 71 -5.19 2.63 -3.97
N PHE A 72 -3.93 2.46 -3.54
CA PHE A 72 -2.77 2.63 -4.41
C PHE A 72 -2.78 1.61 -5.54
N HIS A 73 -2.91 0.31 -5.21
CA HIS A 73 -2.90 -0.77 -6.19
C HIS A 73 -4.05 -0.62 -7.20
N ARG A 74 -5.27 -0.37 -6.70
CA ARG A 74 -6.45 -0.15 -7.54
C ARG A 74 -6.23 1.03 -8.51
N ARG A 75 -5.73 2.17 -8.02
CA ARG A 75 -5.46 3.33 -8.89
C ARG A 75 -4.37 3.04 -9.93
N LEU A 76 -3.37 2.24 -9.55
CA LEU A 76 -2.23 1.94 -10.42
C LEU A 76 -2.63 1.10 -11.64
N PHE A 77 -3.62 0.22 -11.50
CA PHE A 77 -3.94 -0.79 -12.50
C PHE A 77 -5.38 -0.78 -13.03
N ASP A 78 -6.32 -0.21 -12.27
CA ASP A 78 -7.70 0.07 -12.72
C ASP A 78 -7.97 1.59 -12.71
N PRO A 79 -7.26 2.37 -13.54
CA PRO A 79 -7.44 3.81 -13.61
C PRO A 79 -8.71 4.15 -14.41
N ALA A 80 -9.88 3.94 -13.83
CA ALA A 80 -11.10 4.56 -14.32
C ALA A 80 -11.01 6.09 -14.21
#